data_AF-A0A521CBY6-F1
#
_entry.id   AF-A0A521CBY6-F1
#
_cell.length_a   1.000
_cell.length_b   1.000
_cell.length_c   1.000
_cell.angle_alpha   90.00
_cell.angle_beta   90.00
_cell.angle_gamma   90.00
#
_symmetry.space_group_name_H-M   'P 1'
#
loop_
_entity.id
_entity.type
_entity.pdbx_description
1 polymer ?
#
loop_
_entity_poly.entity_id
_entity_poly.type
_entity_poly.pdbx_seq_one_letter_code
_entity_poly.pdbx_strand_id
1 'polypeptide(L)' 'MELIFERLPYRFARWVKGTIEDPARLQQGGRTLCVKDDEDQLLVLFDSEFYMQHLIQQNPELTFVKQSD' A
#
# COMPACT_ATOMS: atom_id res chain seq x y z
N MET A 1 -6.34 18.34 24.16
CA MET A 1 -5.98 18.21 22.74
C MET A 1 -7.14 17.52 22.07
N GLU A 2 -7.78 18.17 21.10
CA GLU A 2 -8.88 17.58 20.34
C GLU A 2 -8.29 16.90 19.10
N LEU A 3 -8.66 15.64 18.88
CA LEU A 3 -8.14 14.84 17.77
C LEU A 3 -9.10 14.98 16.58
N ILE A 4 -8.60 15.55 15.49
CA ILE A 4 -9.37 15.75 14.26
C ILE A 4 -8.98 14.65 13.27
N PHE A 5 -9.97 13.95 12.74
CA PHE A 5 -9.78 12.95 11.69
C PHE A 5 -10.08 13.53 10.32
N GLU A 6 -9.15 13.35 9.38
CA GLU A 6 -9.36 13.67 7.98
C GLU A 6 -9.55 12.39 7.16
N ARG A 7 -10.49 12.41 6.22
CA ARG A 7 -10.72 11.28 5.34
C ARG A 7 -9.67 11.24 4.23
N LEU A 8 -8.87 10.19 4.22
CA LEU A 8 -7.98 9.90 3.09
C LEU A 8 -8.72 9.15 1.96
N PRO A 9 -8.25 9.26 0.71
CA PRO A 9 -8.92 8.65 -0.45
C PRO A 9 -8.69 7.14 -0.60
N TYR A 10 -7.93 6.50 0.31
CA TYR A 10 -7.55 5.11 0.22
C TYR A 10 -8.62 4.15 0.76
N ARG A 11 -8.83 3.04 0.07
CA ARG A 11 -9.88 2.04 0.35
C ARG A 11 -9.34 0.62 0.56
N PHE A 12 -8.11 0.35 0.12
CA PHE A 12 -7.46 -0.94 0.27
C PHE A 12 -6.05 -0.76 0.84
N ALA A 13 -5.59 -1.76 1.59
CA ALA A 13 -4.25 -1.82 2.16
C ALA A 13 -3.66 -3.21 1.93
N ARG A 14 -2.38 -3.30 1.57
CA ARG A 14 -1.64 -4.56 1.49
C ARG A 14 -0.25 -4.38 2.07
N TRP A 15 0.16 -5.27 2.96
CA TRP A 15 1.57 -5.44 3.29
C TRP A 15 2.30 -6.02 2.10
N VAL A 16 3.53 -5.57 1.90
CA VAL A 16 4.37 -6.01 0.79
C VAL A 16 5.52 -6.84 1.35
N LYS A 17 5.63 -8.08 0.89
CA LYS A 17 6.74 -8.99 1.21
C LYS A 17 7.58 -9.24 -0.04
N GLY A 18 8.88 -9.34 0.15
CA GLY A 18 9.87 -9.49 -0.93
C GLY A 18 10.94 -8.40 -0.86
N THR A 19 11.99 -8.56 -1.65
CA THR A 19 13.07 -7.57 -1.72
C THR A 19 12.65 -6.41 -2.62
N ILE A 20 12.73 -5.19 -2.08
CA ILE A 20 12.46 -3.95 -2.82
C ILE A 20 13.60 -2.99 -2.52
N GLU A 21 14.34 -2.59 -3.57
CA GLU A 21 15.43 -1.62 -3.44
C GLU A 21 14.88 -0.19 -3.25
N ASP A 22 13.82 0.15 -3.97
CA ASP A 22 13.16 1.45 -3.87
C ASP A 22 11.63 1.31 -3.79
N PRO A 23 11.01 1.56 -2.61
CA PRO A 23 9.56 1.55 -2.44
C PRO A 23 8.82 2.61 -3.28
N ALA A 24 9.49 3.69 -3.70
CA ALA A 24 8.87 4.73 -4.51
C ALA A 24 8.37 4.20 -5.86
N ARG A 25 8.93 3.08 -6.37
CA ARG A 25 8.44 2.39 -7.58
C ARG A 25 6.99 1.92 -7.48
N LEU A 26 6.48 1.74 -6.26
CA LEU A 26 5.10 1.32 -6.00
C LEU A 26 4.12 2.50 -5.91
N GLN A 27 4.59 3.75 -5.99
CA GLN A 27 3.74 4.95 -6.00
C GLN A 27 3.23 5.25 -7.42
N GLN A 28 1.91 5.34 -7.59
CA GLN A 28 1.26 5.65 -8.86
C GLN A 28 0.39 6.90 -8.77
N GLY A 29 1.01 8.08 -8.91
CA GLY A 29 0.30 9.35 -9.13
C GLY A 29 -0.82 9.67 -8.13
N GLY A 30 -0.60 9.38 -6.84
CA GLY A 30 -1.58 9.59 -5.76
C GLY A 30 -2.66 8.50 -5.62
N ARG A 31 -2.69 7.51 -6.53
CA ARG A 31 -3.57 6.34 -6.46
C ARG A 31 -3.11 5.32 -5.43
N THR A 32 -1.80 5.31 -5.20
CA THR A 32 -1.17 4.52 -4.16
C THR A 32 -0.33 5.39 -3.23
N LEU A 33 -0.19 4.95 -1.99
CA LEU A 33 0.69 5.56 -1.00
C LEU A 33 1.45 4.46 -0.26
N CYS A 34 2.77 4.55 -0.26
CA CYS A 34 3.63 3.67 0.51
C CYS A 34 3.84 4.26 1.90
N VAL A 35 3.54 3.49 2.93
CA VAL A 35 3.77 3.82 4.34
C VAL A 35 4.45 2.64 5.01
N LYS A 36 4.90 2.84 6.24
CA LYS A 36 5.33 1.75 7.11
C LYS A 36 4.36 1.65 8.29
N ASP A 37 4.13 0.43 8.75
CA ASP A 37 3.44 0.21 10.01
C ASP A 37 4.37 0.43 11.21
N ASP A 38 3.88 0.09 12.41
CA ASP A 38 4.61 0.18 13.67
C ASP A 38 5.74 -0.85 13.82
N GLU A 39 5.78 -1.89 12.97
CA GLU A 39 6.85 -2.89 12.89
C GLU A 39 7.86 -2.59 11.75
N ASP A 40 7.81 -1.39 11.16
CA ASP A 40 8.63 -0.96 10.03
C ASP A 40 8.40 -1.79 8.74
N GLN A 41 7.27 -2.51 8.64
CA GLN A 41 6.91 -3.28 7.45
C GLN A 41 6.27 -2.37 6.40
N LEU A 42 6.66 -2.57 5.13
CA LEU A 42 6.11 -1.80 4.02
C LEU A 42 4.63 -2.15 3.78
N LEU A 43 3.79 -1.13 3.75
CA LEU A 43 2.37 -1.22 3.46
C LEU A 43 2.01 -0.23 2.35
N VAL A 44 1.24 -0.71 1.37
CA VAL A 44 0.73 0.12 0.28
C VAL A 44 -0.77 0.31 0.46
N LEU A 45 -1.17 1.57 0.48
CA LEU A 45 -2.57 2.00 0.43
C LEU A 45 -2.98 2.23 -1.02
N PHE A 46 -4.20 1.88 -1.39
CA PHE A 46 -4.75 2.02 -2.75
C PHE A 46 -6.11 2.69 -2.71
N ASP A 47 -6.38 3.59 -3.66
CA ASP A 47 -7.67 4.27 -3.79
C ASP A 47 -8.79 3.38 -4.38
N SER A 48 -8.40 2.35 -5.13
CA SER A 48 -9.31 1.47 -5.86
C SER A 48 -8.74 0.06 -6.06
N GLU A 49 -9.62 -0.90 -6.27
CA GLU A 49 -9.24 -2.30 -6.51
C GLU A 49 -8.46 -2.46 -7.82
N PHE A 50 -8.80 -1.68 -8.84
CA PHE A 50 -8.10 -1.71 -10.13
C PHE A 50 -6.60 -1.44 -9.97
N TYR A 51 -6.20 -0.36 -9.30
CA TYR A 51 -4.78 -0.05 -9.09
C TYR A 51 -4.10 -1.07 -8.18
N MET A 52 -4.81 -1.66 -7.22
CA MET A 52 -4.28 -2.76 -6.41
C MET A 52 -3.95 -3.97 -7.28
N GLN A 53 -4.89 -4.44 -8.10
CA GLN A 53 -4.66 -5.59 -8.98
C GLN A 53 -3.60 -5.30 -10.04
N HIS A 54 -3.59 -4.09 -10.60
CA HIS A 54 -2.60 -3.66 -11.58
C HIS A 54 -1.18 -3.70 -11.00
N LEU A 55 -0.98 -3.15 -9.81
CA LEU A 55 0.33 -3.15 -9.15
C LEU A 55 0.78 -4.58 -8.79
N ILE A 56 -0.13 -5.44 -8.33
CA ILE A 56 0.17 -6.85 -8.06
C ILE A 56 0.64 -7.55 -9.34
N GLN A 57 -0.04 -7.34 -10.47
CA GLN A 57 0.34 -7.94 -11.76
C GLN A 57 1.67 -7.43 -12.29
N GLN A 58 2.01 -6.16 -12.04
CA GLN A 58 3.28 -5.57 -12.46
C GLN A 58 4.49 -6.01 -11.64
N ASN A 59 4.27 -6.52 -10.43
CA ASN A 59 5.33 -6.92 -9.51
C ASN A 59 5.13 -8.38 -9.06
N PRO A 60 5.20 -9.36 -9.99
CA PRO A 60 4.95 -10.77 -9.67
C PRO A 60 5.98 -11.38 -8.71
N GLU A 61 7.13 -10.72 -8.52
CA GLU A 61 8.16 -11.09 -7.55
C GLU A 61 7.78 -10.72 -6.10
N LEU A 62 6.79 -9.86 -5.92
CA LEU A 62 6.33 -9.39 -4.61
C LEU A 62 5.06 -10.11 -4.18
N THR A 63 4.90 -10.26 -2.87
CA THR A 63 3.66 -10.80 -2.28
C THR A 63 2.91 -9.68 -1.58
N PHE A 64 1.64 -9.49 -1.95
CA PHE A 64 0.76 -8.49 -1.36
C PHE A 64 -0.24 -9.18 -0.42
N VAL A 65 -0.08 -8.96 0.89
CA VAL A 65 -0.84 -9.65 1.94
C VAL A 65 -1.97 -8.76 2.44
N LYS A 66 -3.20 -9.28 2.41
CA LYS A 66 -4.35 -8.66 3.09
C LYS A 66 -4.22 -8.94 4.59
N GLN A 67 -4.64 -8.01 5.45
CA GLN A 67 -4.90 -8.33 6.84
C GLN A 67 -5.85 -9.52 6.92
N SER A 68 -5.43 -10.57 7.61
CA SER A 68 -6.34 -11.66 7.99
C SER A 68 -7.34 -11.08 8.98
N ASP A 69 -8.63 -11.37 8.75
CA ASP A 69 -9.71 -10.99 9.65
C ASP A 69 -9.62 -11.73 11.00
#